data_AF-A0A965X9J2-F1
#
_entry.id   AF-A0A965X9J2-F1
#
_cell.length_a   1.000
_cell.length_b   1.000
_cell.length_c   1.000
_cell.angle_alpha   90.00
_cell.angle_beta   90.00
_cell.angle_gamma   90.00
#
_symmetry.space_group_name_H-M   'P 1'
#
loop_
_entity.id
_entity.type
_entity.pdbx_description
1 polymer ?
#
loop_
_entity_poly.entity_id
_entity_poly.type
_entity_poly.pdbx_seq_one_letter_code
_entity_poly.pdbx_strand_id
1 'polypeptide(L)'
;KIKSGTKIFEAVVTGDFPERSFPADDKLELKIGAKVMFLRNDSENPRRFFNGKIGQITGWDKDIIRVKCPEDNEPIAVLPVEWENIRYQTDESTLLVKEDVLGTFRQYPLRLAWAITIHKSQGLTFDKAVIDAESAFAAGQVYVALSRCRSLEGLVLQSKINAGSIQNDNEILRFSSRHLNVDELENRFSSSRQEYFLSLLLQVFDFRQMLAVSGRWLTSTADAETSFGSETLEFLRNINAQINAIHDVGARFGTQISQILKHNEFNHDALNLRLEAADTYFSEKLNLLTDTLRQSPATTDSRENAKEFDQYYLDIFTFAAQKKHWISGIRDGFGIEKYFQLRKSFELPAIKYTSYSRHQKQEKLSSRRPDLMGILYELRNSIVDDTGLPVYMVAGSHSIAEMADYLPQTKSDLLKISGFGEARVAKFGELFLEEIRDYCLENGLTSAMDELAGREKRKRKDKKEKSEKKIKGSSALLSFQEYKSGKSVEKIAAERSLSVGTIYGHLGRYVTKGELTAEEFVPPGELQRAKSILEKTDEDVSIYSKLKEHYSQGEITIISAWLRKEQS
;
A
#
# COMPACT_ATOMS: atom_id res chain seq x y z
N LYS A 1 -14.82 -56.82 33.02
CA LYS A 1 -16.12 -56.15 32.81
C LYS A 1 -16.46 -55.31 34.03
N ILE A 2 -16.78 -54.03 33.86
CA ILE A 2 -17.21 -53.15 34.96
C ILE A 2 -18.64 -53.53 35.38
N LYS A 3 -18.85 -53.79 36.67
CA LYS A 3 -20.13 -54.30 37.23
C LYS A 3 -21.16 -53.20 37.51
N SER A 4 -20.79 -51.91 37.47
CA SER A 4 -21.73 -50.81 37.72
C SER A 4 -22.76 -50.64 36.59
N GLY A 5 -23.87 -49.97 36.90
CA GLY A 5 -24.84 -49.51 35.92
C GLY A 5 -24.22 -48.53 34.90
N THR A 6 -24.79 -48.49 33.69
CA THR A 6 -24.43 -47.55 32.63
C THR A 6 -25.24 -46.26 32.78
N LYS A 7 -24.60 -45.10 32.62
CA LYS A 7 -25.27 -43.80 32.47
C LYS A 7 -24.91 -43.22 31.11
N ILE A 8 -25.90 -42.70 30.40
CA ILE A 8 -25.74 -42.09 29.06
C ILE A 8 -25.87 -40.58 29.22
N PHE A 9 -24.94 -39.83 28.64
CA PHE A 9 -24.97 -38.37 28.57
C PHE A 9 -25.14 -37.95 27.10
N GLU A 10 -26.29 -37.38 26.77
CA GLU A 10 -26.61 -36.94 25.40
C GLU A 10 -26.08 -35.53 25.16
N ALA A 11 -25.48 -35.32 23.99
CA ALA A 11 -25.01 -34.03 23.54
C ALA A 11 -26.20 -33.13 23.14
N VAL A 12 -26.04 -31.83 23.30
CA VAL A 12 -26.97 -30.83 22.79
C VAL A 12 -26.36 -30.19 21.55
N VAL A 13 -27.00 -30.37 20.41
CA VAL A 13 -26.54 -29.79 19.13
C VAL A 13 -27.54 -28.74 18.67
N THR A 14 -27.06 -27.55 18.33
CA THR A 14 -27.87 -26.45 17.80
C THR A 14 -27.27 -25.89 16.51
N GLY A 15 -28.11 -25.42 15.60
CA GLY A 15 -27.65 -24.90 14.30
C GLY A 15 -27.08 -25.97 13.37
N ASP A 16 -26.17 -25.56 12.48
CA ASP A 16 -25.49 -26.43 11.51
C ASP A 16 -24.17 -26.97 12.10
N PHE A 17 -24.20 -28.21 12.57
CA PHE A 17 -23.02 -28.95 13.05
C PHE A 17 -23.03 -30.37 12.48
N PRO A 18 -22.22 -30.68 11.44
CA PRO A 18 -22.22 -32.00 10.81
C PRO A 18 -21.82 -33.13 11.76
N GLU A 19 -22.57 -34.24 11.79
CA GLU A 19 -22.33 -35.39 12.68
C GLU A 19 -20.91 -35.97 12.58
N ARG A 20 -20.35 -35.96 11.36
CA ARG A 20 -18.99 -36.47 11.07
C ARG A 20 -17.88 -35.65 11.75
N SER A 21 -18.20 -34.43 12.15
CA SER A 21 -17.29 -33.45 12.73
C SER A 21 -17.44 -33.34 14.24
N PHE A 22 -18.31 -34.15 14.88
CA PHE A 22 -18.51 -34.09 16.32
C PHE A 22 -17.19 -34.28 17.07
N PRO A 23 -16.82 -33.35 17.97
CA PRO A 23 -15.54 -33.40 18.68
C PRO A 23 -15.54 -34.44 19.80
N ALA A 24 -16.72 -34.88 20.25
CA ALA A 24 -16.94 -35.90 21.27
C ALA A 24 -18.14 -36.79 20.88
N ASP A 25 -18.35 -37.89 21.62
CA ASP A 25 -19.47 -38.79 21.37
C ASP A 25 -20.81 -38.07 21.62
N ASP A 26 -21.74 -38.16 20.67
CA ASP A 26 -23.10 -37.60 20.78
C ASP A 26 -23.88 -38.29 21.92
N LYS A 27 -23.63 -39.58 22.13
CA LYS A 27 -24.10 -40.37 23.27
C LYS A 27 -22.91 -40.91 24.04
N LEU A 28 -22.50 -40.18 25.07
CA LEU A 28 -21.39 -40.58 25.92
C LEU A 28 -21.86 -41.60 26.97
N GLU A 29 -21.56 -42.87 26.73
CA GLU A 29 -21.90 -43.97 27.65
C GLU A 29 -20.78 -44.23 28.67
N LEU A 30 -21.08 -44.08 29.96
CA LEU A 30 -20.10 -44.22 31.03
C LEU A 30 -20.54 -45.18 32.15
N LYS A 31 -19.54 -45.73 32.82
CA LYS A 31 -19.66 -46.55 34.03
C LYS A 31 -18.68 -46.05 35.08
N ILE A 32 -19.02 -46.19 36.36
CA ILE A 32 -18.06 -45.95 37.45
C ILE A 32 -16.91 -46.93 37.29
N GLY A 33 -15.68 -46.42 37.25
CA GLY A 33 -14.47 -47.18 36.97
C GLY A 33 -14.03 -47.16 35.49
N ALA A 34 -14.78 -46.52 34.60
CA ALA A 34 -14.37 -46.39 33.19
C ALA A 34 -13.14 -45.49 33.05
N LYS A 35 -12.20 -45.88 32.17
CA LYS A 35 -11.06 -45.03 31.81
C LYS A 35 -11.50 -44.04 30.74
N VAL A 36 -11.26 -42.77 30.99
CA VAL A 36 -11.61 -41.67 30.09
C VAL A 36 -10.42 -40.75 29.85
N MET A 37 -10.46 -40.06 28.73
CA MET A 37 -9.48 -39.05 28.32
C MET A 37 -10.18 -37.71 28.13
N PHE A 38 -9.54 -36.64 28.61
CA PHE A 38 -10.00 -35.28 28.39
C PHE A 38 -9.75 -34.83 26.95
N LEU A 39 -10.73 -34.19 26.32
CA LEU A 39 -10.70 -33.75 24.92
C LEU A 39 -10.37 -32.27 24.74
N ARG A 40 -10.26 -31.52 25.84
CA ARG A 40 -10.02 -30.07 25.87
C ARG A 40 -9.09 -29.71 27.03
N ASN A 41 -8.44 -28.56 26.92
CA ASN A 41 -7.76 -27.94 28.06
C ASN A 41 -8.80 -27.28 28.98
N ASP A 42 -8.57 -27.38 30.30
CA ASP A 42 -9.41 -26.73 31.29
C ASP A 42 -9.37 -25.20 31.12
N SER A 43 -10.52 -24.56 31.24
CA SER A 43 -10.66 -23.10 31.18
C SER A 43 -10.40 -22.42 32.52
N GLU A 44 -10.42 -23.19 33.62
CA GLU A 44 -10.13 -22.67 34.96
C GLU A 44 -8.66 -22.30 35.15
N ASN A 45 -8.39 -21.35 36.06
CA ASN A 45 -7.05 -20.98 36.50
C ASN A 45 -6.92 -21.24 38.02
N PRO A 46 -6.02 -22.14 38.46
CA PRO A 46 -5.10 -22.95 37.66
C PRO A 46 -5.81 -24.06 36.86
N ARG A 47 -5.28 -24.39 35.68
CA ARG A 47 -5.81 -25.47 34.83
C ARG A 47 -5.68 -26.83 35.53
N ARG A 48 -6.81 -27.54 35.72
CA ARG A 48 -6.84 -28.84 36.42
C ARG A 48 -6.55 -30.03 35.49
N PHE A 49 -6.85 -29.88 34.19
CA PHE A 49 -6.59 -30.89 33.17
C PHE A 49 -6.20 -30.28 31.82
N PHE A 50 -5.60 -31.12 30.97
CA PHE A 50 -5.21 -30.78 29.60
C PHE A 50 -5.75 -31.84 28.63
N ASN A 51 -5.86 -31.48 27.36
CA ASN A 51 -6.28 -32.39 26.30
C ASN A 51 -5.32 -33.59 26.23
N GLY A 52 -5.85 -34.81 26.39
CA GLY A 52 -5.06 -36.04 26.46
C GLY A 52 -4.82 -36.58 27.89
N LYS A 53 -5.11 -35.80 28.95
CA LYS A 53 -5.01 -36.31 30.34
C LYS A 53 -5.97 -37.49 30.51
N ILE A 54 -5.52 -38.57 31.15
CA ILE A 54 -6.32 -39.78 31.38
C ILE A 54 -6.72 -39.85 32.85
N GLY A 55 -7.96 -40.24 33.10
CA GLY A 55 -8.46 -40.51 34.44
C GLY A 55 -9.50 -41.62 34.46
N GLN A 56 -10.01 -41.89 35.65
CA GLN A 56 -11.03 -42.90 35.90
C GLN A 56 -12.30 -42.25 36.45
N ILE A 57 -13.46 -42.64 35.93
CA ILE A 57 -14.74 -42.17 36.47
C ILE A 57 -14.92 -42.70 37.89
N THR A 58 -15.12 -41.80 38.85
CA THR A 58 -15.37 -42.15 40.26
C THR A 58 -16.84 -42.01 40.65
N GLY A 59 -17.58 -41.15 39.95
CA GLY A 59 -19.00 -40.94 40.18
C GLY A 59 -19.53 -39.77 39.35
N TRP A 60 -20.77 -39.40 39.61
CA TRP A 60 -21.42 -38.25 39.00
C TRP A 60 -22.52 -37.73 39.93
N ASP A 61 -22.66 -36.41 40.02
CA ASP A 61 -23.69 -35.75 40.82
C ASP A 61 -24.44 -34.76 39.93
N LYS A 62 -25.75 -34.98 39.75
CA LYS A 62 -26.58 -34.20 38.81
C LYS A 62 -25.94 -34.18 37.40
N ASP A 63 -25.40 -33.02 37.01
CA ASP A 63 -24.78 -32.70 35.71
C ASP A 63 -23.24 -32.56 35.81
N ILE A 64 -22.63 -33.19 36.81
CA ILE A 64 -21.17 -33.17 37.01
C ILE A 64 -20.64 -34.59 36.99
N ILE A 65 -19.64 -34.85 36.14
CA ILE A 65 -18.89 -36.11 36.11
C ILE A 65 -17.62 -35.96 36.95
N ARG A 66 -17.33 -36.89 37.86
CA ARG A 66 -16.11 -36.89 38.67
C ARG A 66 -15.06 -37.82 38.11
N VAL A 67 -13.91 -37.27 37.73
CA VAL A 67 -12.79 -38.00 37.11
C VAL A 67 -11.56 -37.91 38.00
N LYS A 68 -11.06 -39.05 38.48
CA LYS A 68 -9.82 -39.13 39.26
C LYS A 68 -8.65 -39.42 38.33
N CYS A 69 -7.68 -38.52 38.25
CA CYS A 69 -6.45 -38.76 37.51
C CYS A 69 -5.36 -39.33 38.43
N PRO A 70 -4.37 -40.07 37.90
CA PRO A 70 -3.33 -40.72 38.71
C PRO A 70 -2.51 -39.77 39.59
N GLU A 71 -2.26 -38.55 39.13
CA GLU A 71 -1.39 -37.56 39.80
C GLU A 71 -2.15 -36.57 40.70
N ASP A 72 -3.49 -36.58 40.66
CA ASP A 72 -4.30 -35.61 41.41
C ASP A 72 -4.77 -36.22 42.73
N ASN A 73 -4.78 -35.45 43.83
CA ASN A 73 -5.27 -35.92 45.14
C ASN A 73 -6.80 -36.02 45.22
N GLU A 74 -7.53 -35.18 44.48
CA GLU A 74 -9.00 -35.16 44.48
C GLU A 74 -9.56 -35.42 43.07
N PRO A 75 -10.77 -36.00 42.95
CA PRO A 75 -11.45 -36.11 41.66
C PRO A 75 -11.77 -34.73 41.07
N ILE A 76 -11.50 -34.55 39.78
CA ILE A 76 -11.86 -33.36 39.02
C ILE A 76 -13.36 -33.39 38.71
N ALA A 77 -14.05 -32.30 39.02
CA ALA A 77 -15.42 -32.05 38.60
C ALA A 77 -15.45 -31.58 37.13
N VAL A 78 -16.07 -32.38 36.25
CA VAL A 78 -16.13 -32.14 34.81
C VAL A 78 -17.56 -31.76 34.43
N LEU A 79 -17.68 -30.60 33.79
CA LEU A 79 -18.92 -30.02 33.29
C LEU A 79 -18.97 -30.13 31.75
N PRO A 80 -20.17 -30.09 31.14
CA PRO A 80 -20.28 -30.02 29.69
C PRO A 80 -19.71 -28.70 29.16
N VAL A 81 -18.98 -28.77 28.05
CA VAL A 81 -18.41 -27.62 27.35
C VAL A 81 -19.02 -27.50 25.96
N GLU A 82 -18.96 -26.30 25.40
CA GLU A 82 -19.47 -25.99 24.07
C GLU A 82 -18.33 -25.88 23.06
N TRP A 83 -18.54 -26.43 21.87
CA TRP A 83 -17.71 -26.30 20.68
C TRP A 83 -18.54 -25.62 19.58
N GLU A 84 -17.89 -24.74 18.83
CA GLU A 84 -18.53 -23.94 17.78
C GLU A 84 -18.07 -24.42 16.40
N ASN A 85 -19.02 -24.51 15.46
CA ASN A 85 -18.73 -24.67 14.04
C ASN A 85 -18.69 -23.28 13.39
N ILE A 86 -17.49 -22.77 13.11
CA ILE A 86 -17.27 -21.40 12.66
C ILE A 86 -16.99 -21.39 11.15
N ARG A 87 -17.71 -20.54 10.41
CA ARG A 87 -17.37 -20.20 9.02
C ARG A 87 -16.65 -18.86 9.02
N TYR A 88 -15.48 -18.87 8.42
CA TYR A 88 -14.70 -17.65 8.19
C TYR A 88 -15.11 -17.04 6.85
N GLN A 89 -15.42 -15.75 6.86
CA GLN A 89 -15.66 -14.95 5.66
C GLN A 89 -14.79 -13.70 5.72
N THR A 90 -14.19 -13.32 4.59
CA THR A 90 -13.46 -12.06 4.51
C THR A 90 -14.46 -10.94 4.26
N ASP A 91 -14.48 -9.93 5.12
CA ASP A 91 -15.24 -8.72 4.85
C ASP A 91 -14.50 -7.91 3.77
N GLU A 92 -15.07 -7.85 2.57
CA GLU A 92 -14.49 -7.18 1.39
C GLU A 92 -14.19 -5.69 1.62
N SER A 93 -14.83 -5.06 2.61
CA SER A 93 -14.66 -3.63 2.91
C SER A 93 -13.55 -3.36 3.94
N THR A 94 -13.31 -4.29 4.87
CA THR A 94 -12.31 -4.10 5.94
C THR A 94 -11.08 -5.00 5.79
N LEU A 95 -11.12 -5.97 4.88
CA LEU A 95 -10.13 -7.05 4.73
C LEU A 95 -9.91 -7.86 6.02
N LEU A 96 -10.82 -7.74 6.98
CA LEU A 96 -10.78 -8.50 8.23
C LEU A 96 -11.56 -9.80 8.07
N VAL A 97 -11.05 -10.85 8.69
CA VAL A 97 -11.74 -12.14 8.76
C VAL A 97 -12.87 -12.01 9.78
N LYS A 98 -14.10 -12.19 9.32
CA LYS A 98 -15.31 -12.28 10.14
C LYS A 98 -15.62 -13.75 10.44
N GLU A 99 -15.93 -14.03 11.70
CA GLU A 99 -16.30 -15.35 12.20
C GLU A 99 -17.82 -15.44 12.38
N ASP A 100 -18.49 -16.30 11.61
CA ASP A 100 -19.91 -16.59 11.77
C ASP A 100 -20.08 -18.01 12.37
N VAL A 101 -20.63 -18.08 13.58
CA VAL A 101 -20.95 -19.35 14.26
C VAL A 101 -22.19 -19.96 13.61
N LEU A 102 -22.02 -21.06 12.88
CA LEU A 102 -23.09 -21.76 12.17
C LEU A 102 -23.91 -22.68 13.08
N GLY A 103 -23.27 -23.23 14.12
CA GLY A 103 -23.87 -24.17 15.05
C GLY A 103 -22.96 -24.47 16.23
N THR A 104 -23.54 -25.05 17.28
CA THR A 104 -22.84 -25.41 18.50
C THR A 104 -23.10 -26.88 18.88
N PHE A 105 -22.07 -27.52 19.43
CA PHE A 105 -22.12 -28.86 19.97
C PHE A 105 -21.73 -28.78 21.45
N ARG A 106 -22.60 -29.20 22.36
CA ARG A 106 -22.36 -29.13 23.81
C ARG A 106 -22.38 -30.52 24.43
N GLN A 107 -21.26 -30.91 25.05
CA GLN A 107 -21.05 -32.24 25.64
C GLN A 107 -19.92 -32.21 26.69
N TYR A 108 -19.84 -33.23 27.55
CA TYR A 108 -18.66 -33.40 28.42
C TYR A 108 -17.39 -33.63 27.56
N PRO A 109 -16.26 -32.96 27.86
CA PRO A 109 -15.01 -33.11 27.11
C PRO A 109 -14.28 -34.40 27.47
N LEU A 110 -14.97 -35.53 27.36
CA LEU A 110 -14.50 -36.85 27.74
C LEU A 110 -14.79 -37.86 26.64
N ARG A 111 -13.88 -38.82 26.47
CA ARG A 111 -14.06 -40.01 25.63
C ARG A 111 -13.51 -41.23 26.34
N LEU A 112 -14.06 -42.41 26.08
CA LEU A 112 -13.49 -43.68 26.55
C LEU A 112 -12.05 -43.86 26.05
N ALA A 113 -11.13 -44.19 26.97
CA ALA A 113 -9.69 -44.15 26.72
C ALA A 113 -8.99 -45.50 26.94
N TRP A 114 -9.68 -46.62 26.68
CA TRP A 114 -9.02 -47.93 26.63
C TRP A 114 -8.21 -48.15 25.36
N ALA A 115 -8.64 -47.52 24.26
CA ALA A 115 -7.95 -47.53 22.99
C ALA A 115 -7.98 -46.11 22.42
N ILE A 116 -6.88 -45.72 21.79
CA ILE A 116 -6.73 -44.45 21.10
C ILE A 116 -6.08 -44.71 19.75
N THR A 117 -6.45 -43.93 18.74
CA THR A 117 -5.80 -44.01 17.43
C THR A 117 -4.39 -43.43 17.51
N ILE A 118 -3.48 -43.93 16.67
CA ILE A 118 -2.08 -43.45 16.62
C ILE A 118 -2.01 -41.92 16.38
N HIS A 119 -2.89 -41.38 15.53
CA HIS A 119 -2.96 -39.94 15.29
C HIS A 119 -3.33 -39.14 16.53
N LYS A 120 -4.22 -39.66 17.39
CA LYS A 120 -4.66 -38.99 18.61
C LYS A 120 -3.70 -39.20 19.78
N SER A 121 -2.73 -40.11 19.66
CA SER A 121 -1.67 -40.27 20.66
C SER A 121 -0.43 -39.40 20.40
N GLN A 122 -0.38 -38.66 19.28
CA GLN A 122 0.75 -37.80 18.96
C GLN A 122 1.02 -36.77 20.07
N GLY A 123 2.27 -36.72 20.55
CA GLY A 123 2.67 -35.86 21.67
C GLY A 123 2.40 -36.43 23.06
N LEU A 124 1.68 -37.55 23.18
CA LEU A 124 1.47 -38.25 24.45
C LEU A 124 2.59 -39.25 24.73
N THR A 125 2.85 -39.52 26.00
CA THR A 125 3.86 -40.47 26.43
C THR A 125 3.25 -41.45 27.44
N PHE A 126 3.47 -42.75 27.24
CA PHE A 126 2.94 -43.83 28.05
C PHE A 126 4.07 -44.68 28.63
N ASP A 127 3.88 -45.19 29.85
CA ASP A 127 4.79 -46.16 30.46
C ASP A 127 4.56 -47.58 29.92
N LYS A 128 3.31 -47.91 29.59
CA LYS A 128 2.93 -49.18 28.98
C LYS A 128 1.89 -48.97 27.89
N ALA A 129 2.09 -49.57 26.73
CA ALA A 129 1.18 -49.46 25.60
C ALA A 129 1.07 -50.81 24.87
N VAL A 130 -0.17 -51.18 24.53
CA VAL A 130 -0.44 -52.25 23.56
C VAL A 130 -0.69 -51.56 22.23
N ILE A 131 0.14 -51.87 21.23
CA ILE A 131 0.11 -51.22 19.91
C ILE A 131 -0.34 -52.24 18.87
N ASP A 132 -1.39 -51.87 18.14
CA ASP A 132 -1.79 -52.54 16.92
C ASP A 132 -1.55 -51.58 15.74
N ALA A 133 -0.56 -51.91 14.90
CA ALA A 133 -0.09 -51.05 13.81
C ALA A 133 0.01 -51.79 12.47
N GLU A 134 -0.62 -52.97 12.35
CA GLU A 134 -0.59 -53.77 11.12
C GLU A 134 -1.15 -53.01 9.91
N SER A 135 -2.27 -52.29 10.11
CA SER A 135 -2.94 -51.51 9.06
C SER A 135 -2.45 -50.06 8.96
N ALA A 136 -1.27 -49.73 9.49
CA ALA A 136 -0.70 -48.39 9.33
C ALA A 136 -0.44 -48.10 7.84
N PHE A 137 -0.95 -46.96 7.36
CA PHE A 137 -0.97 -46.59 5.94
C PHE A 137 -0.21 -45.29 5.65
N ALA A 138 0.08 -44.49 6.68
CA ALA A 138 0.78 -43.22 6.53
C ALA A 138 2.27 -43.33 6.90
N ALA A 139 3.12 -42.62 6.17
CA ALA A 139 4.55 -42.54 6.46
C ALA A 139 4.79 -41.99 7.89
N GLY A 140 5.71 -42.61 8.63
CA GLY A 140 6.02 -42.25 10.01
C GLY A 140 4.97 -42.64 11.07
N GLN A 141 3.80 -43.17 10.69
CA GLN A 141 2.73 -43.53 11.64
C GLN A 141 3.17 -44.61 12.63
N VAL A 142 3.84 -45.66 12.15
CA VAL A 142 4.40 -46.72 13.01
C VAL A 142 5.46 -46.15 13.96
N TYR A 143 6.33 -45.26 13.47
CA TYR A 143 7.32 -44.57 14.30
C TYR A 143 6.66 -43.72 15.40
N VAL A 144 5.60 -42.98 15.08
CA VAL A 144 4.83 -42.21 16.07
C VAL A 144 4.28 -43.16 17.14
N ALA A 145 3.66 -44.27 16.76
CA ALA A 145 3.10 -45.24 17.70
C ALA A 145 4.16 -45.81 18.65
N LEU A 146 5.27 -46.29 18.11
CA LEU A 146 6.37 -46.87 18.89
C LEU A 146 7.01 -45.84 19.83
N SER A 147 7.20 -44.61 19.36
CA SER A 147 7.78 -43.52 20.17
C SER A 147 6.89 -43.00 21.30
N ARG A 148 5.62 -43.44 21.38
CA ARG A 148 4.76 -43.07 22.52
C ARG A 148 5.10 -43.84 23.79
N CYS A 149 5.79 -44.97 23.70
CA CYS A 149 6.19 -45.75 24.87
C CYS A 149 7.59 -45.34 25.34
N ARG A 150 7.78 -45.15 26.65
CA ARG A 150 9.08 -44.74 27.23
C ARG A 150 10.17 -45.81 27.15
N SER A 151 9.78 -47.08 27.16
CA SER A 151 10.73 -48.20 27.15
C SER A 151 10.19 -49.35 26.29
N LEU A 152 11.11 -50.21 25.86
CA LEU A 152 10.77 -51.39 25.06
C LEU A 152 10.00 -52.43 25.89
N GLU A 153 10.29 -52.54 27.19
CA GLU A 153 9.63 -53.44 28.13
C GLU A 153 8.16 -53.05 28.38
N GLY A 154 7.85 -51.76 28.27
CA GLY A 154 6.48 -51.25 28.36
C GLY A 154 5.64 -51.49 27.09
N LEU A 155 6.29 -51.89 25.99
CA LEU A 155 5.67 -51.96 24.68
C LEU A 155 5.25 -53.40 24.35
N VAL A 156 3.97 -53.59 24.03
CA VAL A 156 3.43 -54.87 23.57
C VAL A 156 2.84 -54.68 22.19
N LEU A 157 3.30 -55.44 21.21
CA LEU A 157 2.72 -55.44 19.87
C LEU A 157 1.61 -56.49 19.79
N GLN A 158 0.39 -56.08 19.44
CA GLN A 158 -0.74 -56.98 19.27
C GLN A 158 -0.66 -57.76 17.95
N SER A 159 -0.07 -57.13 16.93
CA SER A 159 0.13 -57.67 15.59
C SER A 159 1.60 -57.48 15.17
N LYS A 160 2.07 -58.31 14.23
CA LYS A 160 3.44 -58.19 13.71
C LYS A 160 3.53 -56.95 12.82
N ILE A 161 4.49 -56.08 13.07
CA ILE A 161 4.76 -54.94 12.18
C ILE A 161 5.42 -55.45 10.91
N ASN A 162 4.78 -55.18 9.76
CA ASN A 162 5.32 -55.53 8.46
C ASN A 162 6.38 -54.50 8.03
N ALA A 163 7.45 -54.95 7.36
CA ALA A 163 8.51 -54.06 6.87
C ALA A 163 7.96 -52.97 5.93
N GLY A 164 6.94 -53.29 5.14
CA GLY A 164 6.27 -52.34 4.25
C GLY A 164 5.46 -51.24 4.96
N SER A 165 5.16 -51.40 6.25
CA SER A 165 4.45 -50.39 7.07
C SER A 165 5.41 -49.36 7.68
N ILE A 166 6.73 -49.62 7.65
CA ILE A 166 7.77 -48.68 8.09
C ILE A 166 8.21 -47.87 6.87
N GLN A 167 7.40 -46.88 6.51
CA GLN A 167 7.69 -45.96 5.41
C GLN A 167 8.16 -44.61 5.96
N ASN A 168 9.23 -44.11 5.37
CA ASN A 168 9.73 -42.76 5.59
C ASN A 168 9.41 -41.90 4.37
N ASP A 169 9.08 -40.64 4.60
CA ASP A 169 8.92 -39.68 3.52
C ASP A 169 10.30 -39.29 2.96
N ASN A 170 10.49 -39.45 1.65
CA ASN A 170 11.75 -39.14 0.97
C ASN A 170 12.12 -37.65 1.05
N GLU A 171 11.14 -36.74 1.12
CA GLU A 171 11.41 -35.31 1.28
C GLU A 171 11.95 -35.01 2.68
N ILE A 172 11.46 -35.69 3.72
CA ILE A 172 12.00 -35.57 5.09
C ILE A 172 13.43 -36.11 5.15
N LEU A 173 13.71 -37.24 4.49
CA LEU A 173 15.07 -37.79 4.43
C LEU A 173 16.04 -36.85 3.68
N ARG A 174 15.58 -36.26 2.57
CA ARG A 174 16.35 -35.24 1.81
C ARG A 174 16.58 -33.98 2.61
N PHE A 175 15.60 -33.52 3.39
CA PHE A 175 15.75 -32.38 4.27
C PHE A 175 16.76 -32.69 5.39
N SER A 176 16.61 -33.84 6.04
CA SER A 176 17.50 -34.25 7.14
C SER A 176 18.94 -34.49 6.69
N SER A 177 19.16 -34.94 5.45
CA SER A 177 20.52 -35.14 4.89
C SER A 177 21.19 -33.84 4.45
N ARG A 178 20.43 -32.73 4.36
CA ARG A 178 20.94 -31.38 4.05
C ARG A 178 21.28 -30.56 5.29
N HIS A 179 21.22 -31.14 6.49
CA HIS A 179 21.66 -30.43 7.68
C HIS A 179 23.15 -30.09 7.56
N LEU A 180 23.44 -28.79 7.47
CA LEU A 180 24.78 -28.27 7.58
C LEU A 180 25.30 -28.61 8.98
N ASN A 181 26.59 -28.88 9.09
CA ASN A 181 27.19 -29.12 10.41
C ASN A 181 27.12 -27.83 11.27
N VAL A 182 27.27 -27.98 12.59
CA VAL A 182 27.12 -26.87 13.54
C VAL A 182 28.11 -25.73 13.24
N ASP A 183 29.34 -26.05 12.84
CA ASP A 183 30.37 -25.04 12.53
C ASP A 183 30.01 -24.24 11.27
N GLU A 184 29.46 -24.89 10.25
CA GLU A 184 28.99 -24.24 9.02
C GLU A 184 27.75 -23.38 9.27
N LEU A 185 26.86 -23.82 10.15
CA LEU A 185 25.71 -23.01 10.61
C LEU A 185 26.18 -21.76 11.36
N GLU A 186 27.17 -21.88 12.25
CA GLU A 186 27.70 -20.75 13.01
C GLU A 186 28.42 -19.74 12.11
N ASN A 187 29.21 -20.22 11.15
CA ASN A 187 29.85 -19.39 10.13
C ASN A 187 28.80 -18.66 9.28
N ARG A 188 27.78 -19.38 8.80
CA ARG A 188 26.70 -18.80 8.00
C ARG A 188 25.88 -17.79 8.78
N PHE A 189 25.59 -18.06 10.05
CA PHE A 189 24.91 -17.13 10.94
C PHE A 189 25.73 -15.85 11.11
N SER A 190 27.03 -15.97 11.39
CA SER A 190 27.94 -14.84 11.53
C SER A 190 28.01 -13.98 10.27
N SER A 191 28.16 -14.59 9.09
CA SER A 191 28.16 -13.86 7.81
C SER A 191 26.80 -13.22 7.51
N SER A 192 25.69 -13.94 7.73
CA SER A 192 24.34 -13.43 7.48
C SER A 192 24.01 -12.25 8.41
N ARG A 193 24.47 -12.29 9.66
CA ARG A 193 24.32 -11.19 10.62
C ARG A 193 25.06 -9.93 10.16
N GLN A 194 26.28 -10.08 9.63
CA GLN A 194 27.06 -8.97 9.09
C GLN A 194 26.41 -8.38 7.82
N GLU A 195 25.95 -9.23 6.91
CA GLU A 195 25.22 -8.79 5.71
C GLU A 195 23.94 -8.04 6.07
N TYR A 196 23.18 -8.54 7.04
CA TYR A 196 21.97 -7.89 7.51
C TYR A 196 22.28 -6.54 8.17
N PHE A 197 23.28 -6.48 9.06
CA PHE A 197 23.75 -5.23 9.66
C PHE A 197 24.13 -4.19 8.60
N LEU A 198 24.94 -4.59 7.62
CA LEU A 198 25.35 -3.73 6.51
C LEU A 198 24.13 -3.26 5.71
N SER A 199 23.19 -4.14 5.39
CA SER A 199 21.99 -3.78 4.62
C SER A 199 21.15 -2.70 5.30
N LEU A 200 20.95 -2.80 6.63
CA LEU A 200 20.20 -1.80 7.40
C LEU A 200 20.96 -0.47 7.47
N LEU A 201 22.28 -0.52 7.67
CA LEU A 201 23.10 0.69 7.71
C LEU A 201 23.07 1.42 6.36
N LEU A 202 23.21 0.70 5.25
CA LEU A 202 23.13 1.27 3.90
C LEU A 202 21.75 1.88 3.62
N GLN A 203 20.68 1.28 4.15
CA GLN A 203 19.32 1.80 4.01
C GLN A 203 19.16 3.21 4.62
N VAL A 204 19.91 3.54 5.67
CA VAL A 204 19.90 4.89 6.27
C VAL A 204 20.35 5.94 5.23
N PHE A 205 21.36 5.62 4.42
CA PHE A 205 21.95 6.52 3.42
C PHE A 205 21.41 6.32 1.99
N ASP A 206 20.35 5.53 1.81
CA ASP A 206 19.70 5.34 0.51
C ASP A 206 18.68 6.45 0.22
N PHE A 207 18.97 7.30 -0.76
CA PHE A 207 18.11 8.42 -1.19
C PHE A 207 17.39 8.18 -2.53
N ARG A 208 17.43 6.97 -3.10
CA ARG A 208 16.85 6.67 -4.43
C ARG A 208 15.38 7.02 -4.53
N GLN A 209 14.60 6.67 -3.50
CA GLN A 209 13.16 6.96 -3.47
C GLN A 209 12.89 8.47 -3.47
N MET A 210 13.63 9.24 -2.66
CA MET A 210 13.52 10.68 -2.57
C MET A 210 13.85 11.36 -3.89
N LEU A 211 14.90 10.90 -4.58
CA LEU A 211 15.28 11.37 -5.92
C LEU A 211 14.20 11.04 -6.96
N ALA A 212 13.66 9.82 -6.94
CA ALA A 212 12.61 9.42 -7.87
C ALA A 212 11.31 10.24 -7.67
N VAL A 213 10.96 10.54 -6.41
CA VAL A 213 9.80 11.39 -6.08
C VAL A 213 10.01 12.82 -6.55
N SER A 214 11.19 13.41 -6.32
CA SER A 214 11.46 14.79 -6.77
C SER A 214 11.51 14.92 -8.28
N GLY A 215 11.98 13.88 -9.00
CA GLY A 215 11.89 13.80 -10.45
C GLY A 215 10.45 13.79 -10.95
N ARG A 216 9.57 12.98 -10.34
CA ARG A 216 8.13 12.98 -10.68
C ARG A 216 7.45 14.30 -10.37
N TRP A 217 7.80 14.93 -9.25
CA TRP A 217 7.27 16.24 -8.87
C TRP A 217 7.62 17.31 -9.90
N LEU A 218 8.88 17.33 -10.36
CA LEU A 218 9.31 18.24 -11.43
C LEU A 218 8.56 17.99 -12.73
N THR A 219 8.44 16.72 -13.17
CA THR A 219 7.72 16.39 -14.41
C THR A 219 6.24 16.75 -14.35
N SER A 220 5.53 16.37 -13.29
CA SER A 220 4.10 16.67 -13.13
C SER A 220 3.84 18.19 -13.11
N THR A 221 4.68 18.94 -12.40
CA THR A 221 4.55 20.41 -12.37
C THR A 221 4.87 21.04 -13.73
N ALA A 222 5.83 20.48 -14.50
CA ALA A 222 6.14 20.95 -15.84
C ALA A 222 5.01 20.69 -16.84
N ASP A 223 4.33 19.54 -16.75
CA ASP A 223 3.15 19.24 -17.57
C ASP A 223 2.00 20.23 -17.29
N ALA A 224 1.95 20.78 -16.07
CA ALA A 224 1.00 21.79 -15.64
C ALA A 224 1.59 23.22 -15.55
N GLU A 225 2.69 23.53 -16.26
CA GLU A 225 3.45 24.78 -16.13
C GLU A 225 2.57 26.05 -16.15
N THR A 226 1.59 26.08 -17.06
CA THR A 226 0.65 27.21 -17.22
C THR A 226 -0.22 27.49 -15.99
N SER A 227 -0.31 26.54 -15.06
CA SER A 227 -1.11 26.65 -13.83
C SER A 227 -0.32 27.16 -12.64
N PHE A 228 1.01 27.30 -12.76
CA PHE A 228 1.90 27.73 -11.68
C PHE A 228 2.61 29.05 -12.02
N GLY A 229 3.13 29.74 -11.00
CA GLY A 229 3.98 30.92 -11.20
C GLY A 229 5.28 30.57 -11.93
N SER A 230 5.83 31.52 -12.71
CA SER A 230 7.00 31.32 -13.58
C SER A 230 8.27 30.86 -12.87
N GLU A 231 8.40 31.14 -11.56
CA GLU A 231 9.56 30.76 -10.75
C GLU A 231 9.48 29.31 -10.22
N THR A 232 8.30 28.67 -10.31
CA THR A 232 8.02 27.36 -9.69
C THR A 232 8.90 26.25 -10.27
N LEU A 233 9.09 26.22 -11.60
CA LEU A 233 9.89 25.16 -12.23
C LEU A 233 11.38 25.31 -11.96
N GLU A 234 11.90 26.53 -11.91
CA GLU A 234 13.31 26.77 -11.57
C GLU A 234 13.59 26.37 -10.12
N PHE A 235 12.67 26.69 -9.22
CA PHE A 235 12.69 26.22 -7.84
C PHE A 235 12.74 24.68 -7.74
N LEU A 236 11.86 23.97 -8.47
CA LEU A 236 11.85 22.50 -8.44
C LEU A 236 13.12 21.88 -9.05
N ARG A 237 13.70 22.50 -10.09
CA ARG A 237 14.99 22.07 -10.63
C ARG A 237 16.11 22.20 -9.59
N ASN A 238 16.13 23.29 -8.81
CA ASN A 238 17.06 23.45 -7.70
C ASN A 238 16.86 22.36 -6.61
N ILE A 239 15.61 22.11 -6.20
CA ILE A 239 15.29 21.03 -5.24
C ILE A 239 15.78 19.67 -5.75
N ASN A 240 15.50 19.33 -7.01
CA ASN A 240 15.93 18.07 -7.60
C ASN A 240 17.48 17.96 -7.67
N ALA A 241 18.17 19.05 -8.02
CA ALA A 241 19.64 19.08 -8.04
C ALA A 241 20.25 18.87 -6.64
N GLN A 242 19.68 19.49 -5.60
CA GLN A 242 20.12 19.28 -4.22
C GLN A 242 19.94 17.82 -3.78
N ILE A 243 18.78 17.23 -4.08
CA ILE A 243 18.50 15.82 -3.75
C ILE A 243 19.43 14.88 -4.52
N ASN A 244 19.73 15.18 -5.79
CA ASN A 244 20.68 14.39 -6.57
C ASN A 244 22.09 14.44 -5.98
N ALA A 245 22.56 15.63 -5.57
CA ALA A 245 23.86 15.76 -4.91
C ALA A 245 23.94 14.96 -3.60
N ILE A 246 22.88 14.99 -2.79
CA ILE A 246 22.77 14.17 -1.57
C ILE A 246 22.80 12.67 -1.92
N HIS A 247 22.06 12.25 -2.94
CA HIS A 247 22.03 10.87 -3.41
C HIS A 247 23.41 10.36 -3.86
N ASP A 248 24.13 11.14 -4.68
CA ASP A 248 25.45 10.77 -5.21
C ASP A 248 26.50 10.61 -4.10
N VAL A 249 26.42 11.45 -3.05
CA VAL A 249 27.29 11.28 -1.87
C VAL A 249 26.86 10.08 -1.04
N GLY A 250 25.55 9.84 -0.87
CA GLY A 250 25.02 8.64 -0.21
C GLY A 250 25.49 7.34 -0.86
N ALA A 251 25.45 7.26 -2.19
CA ALA A 251 25.91 6.09 -2.94
C ALA A 251 27.42 5.83 -2.76
N ARG A 252 28.25 6.88 -2.87
CA ARG A 252 29.71 6.78 -2.64
C ARG A 252 30.03 6.40 -1.19
N PHE A 253 29.31 6.97 -0.24
CA PHE A 253 29.43 6.64 1.18
C PHE A 253 29.09 5.17 1.44
N GLY A 254 28.02 4.65 0.83
CA GLY A 254 27.64 3.24 0.94
C GLY A 254 28.73 2.28 0.45
N THR A 255 29.38 2.60 -0.67
CA THR A 255 30.54 1.83 -1.17
C THR A 255 31.69 1.84 -0.17
N GLN A 256 31.99 3.00 0.43
CA GLN A 256 33.04 3.13 1.43
C GLN A 256 32.74 2.31 2.71
N ILE A 257 31.51 2.38 3.23
CA ILE A 257 31.08 1.60 4.39
C ILE A 257 31.18 0.09 4.10
N SER A 258 30.76 -0.33 2.91
CA SER A 258 30.87 -1.73 2.48
C SER A 258 32.33 -2.21 2.43
N GLN A 259 33.29 -1.34 2.12
CA GLN A 259 34.72 -1.67 2.14
C GLN A 259 35.25 -1.77 3.57
N ILE A 260 34.92 -0.81 4.43
CA ILE A 260 35.32 -0.82 5.87
C ILE A 260 34.85 -2.11 6.54
N LEU A 261 33.64 -2.56 6.23
CA LEU A 261 33.01 -3.72 6.85
C LEU A 261 33.36 -5.08 6.21
N LYS A 262 34.07 -5.09 5.07
CA LYS A 262 34.51 -6.32 4.39
C LYS A 262 35.87 -6.84 4.86
N HIS A 263 36.66 -6.03 5.56
CA HIS A 263 37.95 -6.47 6.09
C HIS A 263 37.75 -7.41 7.30
N ASN A 264 38.62 -8.43 7.43
CA ASN A 264 38.52 -9.54 8.41
C ASN A 264 38.36 -9.12 9.88
N GLU A 265 38.62 -7.86 10.22
CA GLU A 265 38.33 -7.29 11.54
C GLU A 265 37.35 -6.13 11.40
N PHE A 266 36.19 -6.28 12.02
CA PHE A 266 35.17 -5.24 12.08
C PHE A 266 35.72 -4.05 12.90
N ASN A 267 36.14 -3.00 12.21
CA ASN A 267 36.71 -1.82 12.86
C ASN A 267 35.60 -0.85 13.29
N HIS A 268 35.12 -1.01 14.53
CA HIS A 268 34.08 -0.16 15.12
C HIS A 268 34.49 1.33 15.18
N ASP A 269 35.76 1.62 15.44
CA ASP A 269 36.24 3.00 15.58
C ASP A 269 36.25 3.73 14.23
N ALA A 270 36.74 3.07 13.18
CA ALA A 270 36.73 3.61 11.83
C ALA A 270 35.30 3.82 11.32
N LEU A 271 34.36 2.92 11.66
CA LEU A 271 32.95 3.09 11.36
C LEU A 271 32.36 4.31 12.08
N ASN A 272 32.56 4.42 13.40
CA ASN A 272 31.99 5.50 14.21
C ASN A 272 32.49 6.89 13.77
N LEU A 273 33.80 7.04 13.55
CA LEU A 273 34.37 8.27 13.01
C LEU A 273 33.74 8.64 11.66
N ARG A 274 33.44 7.62 10.84
CA ARG A 274 32.84 7.83 9.53
C ARG A 274 31.35 8.20 9.60
N LEU A 275 30.61 7.64 10.57
CA LEU A 275 29.22 8.00 10.84
C LEU A 275 29.10 9.43 11.37
N GLU A 276 30.01 9.88 12.23
CA GLU A 276 30.06 11.25 12.72
C GLU A 276 30.29 12.26 11.57
N ALA A 277 31.26 11.97 10.70
CA ALA A 277 31.51 12.78 9.51
C ALA A 277 30.31 12.79 8.54
N ALA A 278 29.59 11.67 8.44
CA ALA A 278 28.39 11.56 7.63
C ALA A 278 27.26 12.43 8.20
N ASP A 279 27.01 12.35 9.51
CA ASP A 279 25.99 13.19 10.17
C ASP A 279 26.25 14.66 9.93
N THR A 280 27.49 15.12 10.12
CA THR A 280 27.86 16.52 9.89
C THR A 280 27.48 16.97 8.47
N TYR A 281 27.87 16.21 7.45
CA TYR A 281 27.59 16.54 6.05
C TYR A 281 26.10 16.44 5.70
N PHE A 282 25.46 15.30 5.98
CA PHE A 282 24.08 15.06 5.55
C PHE A 282 23.09 15.91 6.33
N SER A 283 23.31 16.15 7.62
CA SER A 283 22.45 17.04 8.40
C SER A 283 22.51 18.47 7.88
N GLU A 284 23.68 18.98 7.50
CA GLU A 284 23.81 20.28 6.84
C GLU A 284 23.02 20.34 5.53
N LYS A 285 23.18 19.35 4.64
CA LYS A 285 22.50 19.34 3.33
C LYS A 285 21.00 19.12 3.43
N LEU A 286 20.53 18.29 4.36
CA LEU A 286 19.11 18.06 4.59
C LEU A 286 18.44 19.28 5.23
N ASN A 287 19.15 20.03 6.08
CA ASN A 287 18.67 21.32 6.57
C ASN A 287 18.55 22.34 5.44
N LEU A 288 19.60 22.50 4.62
CA LEU A 288 19.57 23.41 3.47
C LEU A 288 18.42 23.08 2.51
N LEU A 289 18.19 21.79 2.25
CA LEU A 289 17.06 21.35 1.42
C LEU A 289 15.72 21.71 2.07
N THR A 290 15.59 21.48 3.37
CA THR A 290 14.38 21.82 4.13
C THR A 290 14.12 23.33 4.13
N ASP A 291 15.16 24.13 4.28
CA ASP A 291 15.07 25.59 4.23
C ASP A 291 14.70 26.07 2.82
N THR A 292 15.26 25.44 1.78
CA THR A 292 14.86 25.70 0.39
C THR A 292 13.38 25.36 0.20
N LEU A 293 12.90 24.20 0.66
CA LEU A 293 11.47 23.82 0.58
C LEU A 293 10.57 24.89 1.21
N ARG A 294 10.93 25.42 2.38
CA ARG A 294 10.14 26.47 3.05
C ARG A 294 10.02 27.77 2.25
N GLN A 295 10.91 28.02 1.29
CA GLN A 295 10.92 29.20 0.44
C GLN A 295 10.21 28.98 -0.91
N SER A 296 9.38 27.93 -1.03
CA SER A 296 8.71 27.62 -2.29
C SER A 296 7.87 28.80 -2.82
N PRO A 297 8.11 29.25 -4.06
CA PRO A 297 7.33 30.33 -4.69
C PRO A 297 6.03 29.83 -5.35
N ALA A 298 5.69 28.54 -5.18
CA ALA A 298 4.61 27.91 -5.93
C ALA A 298 3.24 28.44 -5.52
N THR A 299 2.51 28.96 -6.51
CA THR A 299 1.12 29.39 -6.37
C THR A 299 0.29 28.88 -7.54
N THR A 300 -0.88 28.32 -7.29
CA THR A 300 -1.81 27.86 -8.32
C THR A 300 -3.27 28.07 -7.95
N ASP A 301 -4.08 28.46 -8.94
CA ASP A 301 -5.53 28.60 -8.81
C ASP A 301 -6.26 27.25 -9.02
N SER A 302 -5.55 26.21 -9.44
CA SER A 302 -6.10 24.86 -9.60
C SER A 302 -6.00 24.10 -8.27
N ARG A 303 -7.15 23.75 -7.68
CA ARG A 303 -7.19 22.97 -6.43
C ARG A 303 -6.61 21.57 -6.61
N GLU A 304 -6.75 20.98 -7.79
CA GLU A 304 -6.20 19.66 -8.11
C GLU A 304 -4.68 19.71 -8.16
N ASN A 305 -4.12 20.67 -8.91
CA ASN A 305 -2.67 20.84 -9.02
C ASN A 305 -2.04 21.26 -7.69
N ALA A 306 -2.73 22.10 -6.90
CA ALA A 306 -2.28 22.45 -5.56
C ALA A 306 -2.20 21.21 -4.66
N LYS A 307 -3.23 20.37 -4.67
CA LYS A 307 -3.26 19.15 -3.86
C LYS A 307 -2.12 18.20 -4.24
N GLU A 308 -1.87 18.00 -5.54
CA GLU A 308 -0.79 17.15 -6.01
C GLU A 308 0.59 17.73 -5.66
N PHE A 309 0.80 19.02 -5.88
CA PHE A 309 2.04 19.72 -5.54
C PHE A 309 2.32 19.68 -4.02
N ASP A 310 1.31 19.99 -3.21
CA ASP A 310 1.40 20.01 -1.74
C ASP A 310 1.69 18.59 -1.19
N GLN A 311 1.18 17.54 -1.85
CA GLN A 311 1.51 16.16 -1.50
C GLN A 311 2.98 15.84 -1.78
N TYR A 312 3.49 16.17 -2.97
CA TYR A 312 4.91 15.97 -3.29
C TYR A 312 5.84 16.77 -2.37
N TYR A 313 5.45 18.01 -2.05
CA TYR A 313 6.13 18.83 -1.06
C TYR A 313 6.23 18.10 0.29
N LEU A 314 5.10 17.59 0.79
CA LEU A 314 5.03 16.90 2.08
C LEU A 314 5.85 15.61 2.06
N ASP A 315 5.81 14.85 0.96
CA ASP A 315 6.59 13.62 0.79
C ASP A 315 8.10 13.92 0.88
N ILE A 316 8.59 14.91 0.13
CA ILE A 316 10.01 15.29 0.14
C ILE A 316 10.44 15.83 1.52
N PHE A 317 9.62 16.67 2.14
CA PHE A 317 9.89 17.17 3.49
C PHE A 317 9.95 16.02 4.52
N THR A 318 9.03 15.06 4.42
CA THR A 318 8.99 13.87 5.27
C THR A 318 10.24 13.01 5.08
N PHE A 319 10.65 12.74 3.83
CA PHE A 319 11.89 12.02 3.56
C PHE A 319 13.10 12.74 4.14
N ALA A 320 13.21 14.06 3.96
CA ALA A 320 14.34 14.84 4.46
C ALA A 320 14.43 14.79 6.00
N ALA A 321 13.30 15.02 6.69
CA ALA A 321 13.21 14.99 8.14
C ALA A 321 13.53 13.60 8.70
N GLN A 322 12.97 12.55 8.09
CA GLN A 322 13.20 11.16 8.49
C GLN A 322 14.66 10.76 8.32
N LYS A 323 15.28 11.10 7.17
CA LYS A 323 16.68 10.79 6.90
C LYS A 323 17.60 11.50 7.88
N LYS A 324 17.34 12.78 8.17
CA LYS A 324 18.10 13.53 9.17
C LYS A 324 17.99 12.89 10.55
N HIS A 325 16.78 12.54 10.99
CA HIS A 325 16.55 11.88 12.28
C HIS A 325 17.34 10.57 12.41
N TRP A 326 17.30 9.72 11.39
CA TRP A 326 18.02 8.45 11.41
C TRP A 326 19.54 8.66 11.39
N ILE A 327 20.05 9.54 10.52
CA ILE A 327 21.48 9.80 10.39
C ILE A 327 22.05 10.38 11.69
N SER A 328 21.40 11.41 12.26
CA SER A 328 21.84 11.99 13.53
C SER A 328 21.68 11.00 14.69
N GLY A 329 20.66 10.14 14.67
CA GLY A 329 20.46 9.12 15.69
C GLY A 329 21.58 8.08 15.74
N ILE A 330 22.28 7.84 14.63
CA ILE A 330 23.35 6.83 14.54
C ILE A 330 24.77 7.42 14.61
N ARG A 331 24.91 8.72 14.87
CA ARG A 331 26.22 9.42 14.89
C ARG A 331 27.23 8.79 15.86
N ASP A 332 26.78 8.38 17.05
CA ASP A 332 27.64 7.80 18.10
C ASP A 332 27.72 6.27 17.99
N GLY A 333 27.35 5.71 16.84
CA GLY A 333 27.37 4.29 16.55
C GLY A 333 26.00 3.74 16.12
N PHE A 334 26.10 2.70 15.30
CA PHE A 334 24.96 1.99 14.71
C PHE A 334 24.74 0.63 15.38
N GLY A 335 23.47 0.31 15.65
CA GLY A 335 23.03 -0.98 16.16
C GLY A 335 21.62 -1.30 15.64
N ILE A 336 21.30 -2.59 15.50
CA ILE A 336 20.05 -3.05 14.89
C ILE A 336 18.85 -2.59 15.73
N GLU A 337 18.88 -2.81 17.05
CA GLU A 337 17.84 -2.39 17.98
C GLU A 337 17.66 -0.87 17.96
N LYS A 338 18.78 -0.14 17.98
CA LYS A 338 18.81 1.32 17.92
C LYS A 338 18.17 1.84 16.63
N TYR A 339 18.45 1.22 15.49
CA TYR A 339 17.83 1.55 14.20
C TYR A 339 16.29 1.40 14.25
N PHE A 340 15.77 0.28 14.77
CA PHE A 340 14.33 0.09 14.87
C PHE A 340 13.66 1.02 15.89
N GLN A 341 14.35 1.34 17.00
CA GLN A 341 13.89 2.35 17.94
C GLN A 341 13.79 3.73 17.30
N LEU A 342 14.81 4.15 16.54
CA LEU A 342 14.82 5.43 15.81
C LEU A 342 13.69 5.50 14.76
N ARG A 343 13.39 4.39 14.09
CA ARG A 343 12.24 4.32 13.15
C ARG A 343 10.91 4.49 13.86
N LYS A 344 10.75 3.84 15.01
CA LYS A 344 9.53 3.90 15.80
C LYS A 344 9.33 5.27 16.45
N SER A 345 10.40 5.94 16.86
CA SER A 345 10.36 7.24 17.55
C SER A 345 10.31 8.44 16.61
N PHE A 346 10.33 8.23 15.28
CA PHE A 346 10.27 9.33 14.34
C PHE A 346 8.90 10.01 14.37
N GLU A 347 8.91 11.30 14.65
CA GLU A 347 7.75 12.17 14.55
C GLU A 347 8.01 13.24 13.48
N LEU A 348 7.06 13.42 12.58
CA LEU A 348 7.17 14.42 11.53
C LEU A 348 7.08 15.83 12.15
N PRO A 349 8.06 16.72 11.91
CA PRO A 349 7.98 18.10 12.38
C PRO A 349 6.74 18.80 11.83
N ALA A 350 6.07 19.60 12.66
CA ALA A 350 4.88 20.33 12.26
C ALA A 350 5.19 21.24 11.05
N ILE A 351 4.43 21.06 9.97
CA ILE A 351 4.53 21.88 8.78
C ILE A 351 3.14 22.17 8.24
N LYS A 352 2.90 23.45 7.92
CA LYS A 352 1.71 23.92 7.22
C LYS A 352 2.19 24.58 5.94
N TYR A 353 1.85 23.98 4.81
CA TYR A 353 2.21 24.49 3.49
C TYR A 353 1.00 24.30 2.57
N THR A 354 0.72 25.31 1.74
CA THR A 354 -0.18 25.15 0.61
C THR A 354 0.20 26.08 -0.53
N SER A 355 0.19 25.52 -1.74
CA SER A 355 0.36 26.24 -3.00
C SER A 355 -0.96 26.80 -3.55
N TYR A 356 -2.11 26.54 -2.91
CA TYR A 356 -3.41 27.02 -3.38
C TYR A 356 -3.62 28.51 -3.10
N SER A 357 -3.90 29.30 -4.14
CA SER A 357 -3.98 30.77 -4.06
C SER A 357 -5.13 31.33 -3.19
N ARG A 358 -6.15 30.53 -2.82
CA ARG A 358 -7.38 31.04 -2.17
C ARG A 358 -7.16 31.65 -0.77
N HIS A 359 -6.02 31.39 -0.13
CA HIS A 359 -5.72 31.87 1.23
C HIS A 359 -4.33 32.44 1.44
N GLN A 360 -3.51 32.61 0.39
CA GLN A 360 -2.25 33.34 0.56
C GLN A 360 -2.58 34.83 0.62
N LYS A 361 -2.36 35.43 1.80
CA LYS A 361 -2.21 36.88 1.94
C LYS A 361 -1.25 37.35 0.83
N GLN A 362 -1.73 38.35 0.10
CA GLN A 362 -1.02 39.11 -0.91
C GLN A 362 0.47 39.24 -0.56
N GLU A 363 1.34 38.64 -1.36
CA GLU A 363 2.69 39.16 -1.54
C GLU A 363 3.24 38.70 -2.90
N LYS A 364 3.63 39.69 -3.73
CA LYS A 364 4.35 39.61 -5.01
C LYS A 364 3.58 39.32 -6.32
N LEU A 365 2.47 40.03 -6.57
CA LEU A 365 2.31 40.63 -7.90
C LEU A 365 2.49 42.14 -7.76
N SER A 366 3.59 42.69 -8.28
CA SER A 366 3.81 44.14 -8.31
C SER A 366 3.07 44.75 -9.49
N SER A 367 2.00 45.50 -9.23
CA SER A 367 1.43 46.46 -10.19
C SER A 367 2.04 47.83 -9.94
N ARG A 368 2.15 48.64 -10.99
CA ARG A 368 2.47 50.08 -10.93
C ARG A 368 1.41 50.86 -10.16
N ARG A 369 0.21 50.29 -9.98
CA ARG A 369 -0.94 50.91 -9.29
C ARG A 369 -1.60 49.89 -8.34
N PRO A 370 -0.98 49.64 -7.17
CA PRO A 370 -1.48 48.66 -6.21
C PRO A 370 -2.88 49.00 -5.67
N ASP A 371 -3.23 50.28 -5.59
CA ASP A 371 -4.53 50.74 -5.08
C ASP A 371 -5.67 50.33 -6.02
N LEU A 372 -5.56 50.65 -7.31
CA LEU A 372 -6.52 50.19 -8.34
C LEU A 372 -6.54 48.66 -8.44
N MET A 373 -5.38 48.01 -8.34
CA MET A 373 -5.32 46.55 -8.34
C MET A 373 -6.14 45.94 -7.19
N GLY A 374 -6.12 46.57 -6.00
CA GLY A 374 -6.95 46.21 -4.85
C GLY A 374 -8.44 46.31 -5.14
N ILE A 375 -8.89 47.45 -5.69
CA ILE A 375 -10.29 47.69 -6.07
C ILE A 375 -10.78 46.62 -7.05
N LEU A 376 -10.00 46.32 -8.09
CA LEU A 376 -10.37 45.31 -9.09
C LEU A 376 -10.38 43.88 -8.53
N TYR A 377 -9.59 43.60 -7.49
CA TYR A 377 -9.67 42.34 -6.77
C TYR A 377 -10.95 42.22 -5.94
N GLU A 378 -11.34 43.29 -5.23
CA GLU A 378 -12.59 43.33 -4.47
C GLU A 378 -13.79 43.16 -5.39
N LEU A 379 -13.81 43.87 -6.53
CA LEU A 379 -14.84 43.70 -7.56
C LEU A 379 -14.90 42.25 -8.05
N ARG A 380 -13.76 41.64 -8.39
CA ARG A 380 -13.73 40.24 -8.83
C ARG A 380 -14.30 39.30 -7.77
N ASN A 381 -13.92 39.50 -6.51
CA ASN A 381 -14.35 38.64 -5.41
C ASN A 381 -15.86 38.79 -5.17
N SER A 382 -16.40 40.02 -5.21
CA SER A 382 -17.85 40.26 -5.15
C SER A 382 -18.59 39.51 -6.26
N ILE A 383 -18.11 39.60 -7.51
CA ILE A 383 -18.72 38.88 -8.64
C ILE A 383 -18.66 37.36 -8.43
N VAL A 384 -17.55 36.83 -7.90
CA VAL A 384 -17.39 35.41 -7.59
C VAL A 384 -18.40 34.96 -6.53
N ASP A 385 -18.56 35.76 -5.47
CA ASP A 385 -19.47 35.46 -4.37
C ASP A 385 -20.93 35.52 -4.84
N ASP A 386 -21.29 36.51 -5.66
CA ASP A 386 -22.65 36.69 -6.19
C ASP A 386 -23.05 35.63 -7.23
N THR A 387 -22.08 35.16 -8.04
CA THR A 387 -22.35 34.25 -9.16
C THR A 387 -21.99 32.79 -8.88
N GLY A 388 -21.25 32.52 -7.80
CA GLY A 388 -20.67 31.21 -7.49
C GLY A 388 -19.64 30.72 -8.52
N LEU A 389 -19.20 31.58 -9.44
CA LEU A 389 -18.25 31.21 -10.50
C LEU A 389 -16.82 31.18 -9.95
N PRO A 390 -15.99 30.22 -10.37
CA PRO A 390 -14.57 30.23 -10.02
C PRO A 390 -13.84 31.52 -10.44
N VAL A 391 -12.92 32.00 -9.60
CA VAL A 391 -12.10 33.23 -9.78
C VAL A 391 -11.56 33.38 -11.20
N TYR A 392 -10.97 32.32 -11.76
CA TYR A 392 -10.37 32.34 -13.10
C TYR A 392 -11.39 32.53 -14.23
N MET A 393 -12.69 32.29 -14.01
CA MET A 393 -13.75 32.56 -15.00
C MET A 393 -14.15 34.03 -15.04
N VAL A 394 -13.93 34.77 -13.95
CA VAL A 394 -14.21 36.21 -13.85
C VAL A 394 -13.00 37.00 -14.35
N ALA A 395 -11.89 36.97 -13.62
CA ALA A 395 -10.63 37.60 -14.02
C ALA A 395 -9.43 36.93 -13.32
N GLY A 396 -8.40 36.54 -14.08
CA GLY A 396 -7.15 36.04 -13.49
C GLY A 396 -6.37 37.16 -12.81
N SER A 397 -5.56 36.82 -11.81
CA SER A 397 -4.75 37.81 -11.07
C SER A 397 -3.76 38.56 -11.96
N HIS A 398 -3.21 37.90 -13.00
CA HIS A 398 -2.38 38.55 -14.01
C HIS A 398 -3.17 39.55 -14.87
N SER A 399 -4.41 39.21 -15.27
CA SER A 399 -5.27 40.12 -16.02
C SER A 399 -5.62 41.37 -15.20
N ILE A 400 -5.86 41.23 -13.90
CA ILE A 400 -6.12 42.36 -12.99
C ILE A 400 -4.88 43.26 -12.86
N ALA A 401 -3.69 42.68 -12.74
CA ALA A 401 -2.45 43.45 -12.71
C ALA A 401 -2.24 44.25 -14.00
N GLU A 402 -2.46 43.64 -15.18
CA GLU A 402 -2.37 44.36 -16.46
C GLU A 402 -3.45 45.44 -16.59
N MET A 403 -4.67 45.22 -16.11
CA MET A 403 -5.71 46.26 -16.10
C MET A 403 -5.31 47.47 -15.26
N ALA A 404 -4.77 47.24 -14.06
CA ALA A 404 -4.28 48.30 -13.19
C ALA A 404 -3.09 49.06 -13.80
N ASP A 405 -2.22 48.35 -14.53
CA ASP A 405 -1.02 48.93 -15.14
C ASP A 405 -1.30 49.70 -16.44
N TYR A 406 -2.25 49.26 -17.25
CA TYR A 406 -2.50 49.81 -18.59
C TYR A 406 -3.79 50.62 -18.73
N LEU A 407 -4.66 50.62 -17.71
CA LEU A 407 -5.85 51.47 -17.62
C LEU A 407 -6.76 51.41 -18.86
N PRO A 408 -7.26 50.21 -19.25
CA PRO A 408 -8.16 50.07 -20.40
C PRO A 408 -9.43 50.91 -20.21
N GLN A 409 -9.81 51.65 -21.26
CA GLN A 409 -10.97 52.56 -21.20
C GLN A 409 -12.17 52.04 -22.01
N THR A 410 -11.93 51.09 -22.92
CA THR A 410 -12.95 50.54 -23.81
C THR A 410 -12.94 49.01 -23.80
N LYS A 411 -14.03 48.39 -24.24
CA LYS A 411 -14.08 46.92 -24.44
C LYS A 411 -13.01 46.45 -25.45
N SER A 412 -12.65 47.30 -26.41
CA SER A 412 -11.56 47.01 -27.35
C SER A 412 -10.20 46.96 -26.66
N ASP A 413 -9.99 47.76 -25.61
CA ASP A 413 -8.76 47.74 -24.81
C ASP A 413 -8.69 46.52 -23.90
N LEU A 414 -9.80 46.15 -23.26
CA LEU A 414 -9.87 44.92 -22.46
C LEU A 414 -9.54 43.67 -23.27
N LEU A 415 -9.94 43.61 -24.55
CA LEU A 415 -9.57 42.49 -25.44
C LEU A 415 -8.06 42.37 -25.69
N LYS A 416 -7.28 43.44 -25.44
CA LYS A 416 -5.82 43.43 -25.55
C LYS A 416 -5.14 42.95 -24.26
N ILE A 417 -5.88 42.87 -23.14
CA ILE A 417 -5.37 42.40 -21.84
C ILE A 417 -5.24 40.87 -21.85
N SER A 418 -4.10 40.37 -21.41
CA SER A 418 -3.76 38.95 -21.37
C SER A 418 -4.77 38.18 -20.51
N GLY A 419 -5.35 37.12 -21.08
CA GLY A 419 -6.34 36.28 -20.40
C GLY A 419 -7.75 36.87 -20.31
N PHE A 420 -8.05 38.06 -20.84
CA PHE A 420 -9.39 38.67 -20.78
C PHE A 420 -10.12 38.67 -22.15
N GLY A 421 -10.53 37.48 -22.61
CA GLY A 421 -11.11 37.28 -23.94
C GLY A 421 -12.59 37.68 -24.10
N GLU A 422 -13.10 37.55 -25.34
CA GLU A 422 -14.45 37.98 -25.79
C GLU A 422 -15.59 37.63 -24.81
N ALA A 423 -15.61 36.40 -24.29
CA ALA A 423 -16.66 35.95 -23.36
C ALA A 423 -16.64 36.67 -22.01
N ARG A 424 -15.44 37.00 -21.49
CA ARG A 424 -15.29 37.74 -20.23
C ARG A 424 -15.59 39.22 -20.41
N VAL A 425 -15.15 39.80 -21.53
CA VAL A 425 -15.48 41.19 -21.90
C VAL A 425 -16.99 41.38 -22.05
N ALA A 426 -17.68 40.43 -22.69
CA ALA A 426 -19.13 40.51 -22.83
C ALA A 426 -19.87 40.41 -21.49
N LYS A 427 -19.38 39.57 -20.56
CA LYS A 427 -20.09 39.26 -19.31
C LYS A 427 -19.73 40.16 -18.14
N PHE A 428 -18.46 40.54 -18.00
CA PHE A 428 -17.93 41.27 -16.85
C PHE A 428 -17.20 42.56 -17.25
N GLY A 429 -16.92 42.76 -18.54
CA GLY A 429 -16.05 43.84 -19.00
C GLY A 429 -16.53 45.24 -18.64
N GLU A 430 -17.83 45.50 -18.59
CA GLU A 430 -18.30 46.84 -18.20
C GLU A 430 -18.04 47.14 -16.72
N LEU A 431 -18.23 46.14 -15.84
CA LEU A 431 -17.99 46.29 -14.40
C LEU A 431 -16.54 46.67 -14.11
N PHE A 432 -15.59 46.01 -14.78
CA PHE A 432 -14.17 46.36 -14.64
C PHE A 432 -13.84 47.72 -15.27
N LEU A 433 -14.48 48.10 -16.39
CA LEU A 433 -14.24 49.39 -17.03
C LEU A 433 -14.79 50.56 -16.20
N GLU A 434 -15.89 50.36 -15.49
CA GLU A 434 -16.50 51.36 -14.61
C GLU A 434 -15.52 51.74 -13.49
N GLU A 435 -15.05 50.75 -12.71
CA GLU A 435 -14.05 50.96 -11.65
C GLU A 435 -12.75 51.61 -12.16
N ILE A 436 -12.28 51.19 -13.35
CA ILE A 436 -11.04 51.76 -13.94
C ILE A 436 -11.26 53.21 -14.39
N ARG A 437 -12.42 53.54 -14.96
CA ARG A 437 -12.75 54.91 -15.39
C ARG A 437 -12.91 55.83 -14.20
N ASP A 438 -13.62 55.38 -13.17
CA ASP A 438 -13.85 56.15 -11.95
C ASP A 438 -12.52 56.44 -11.24
N TYR A 439 -11.68 55.42 -11.09
CA TYR A 439 -10.33 55.60 -10.58
C TYR A 439 -9.50 56.57 -11.42
N CYS A 440 -9.57 56.48 -12.76
CA CYS A 440 -8.87 57.40 -13.66
C CYS A 440 -9.37 58.85 -13.52
N LEU A 441 -10.68 59.06 -13.37
CA LEU A 441 -11.27 60.39 -13.19
C LEU A 441 -10.86 61.00 -11.84
N GLU A 442 -10.92 60.23 -10.76
CA GLU A 442 -10.56 60.69 -9.41
C GLU A 442 -9.07 61.04 -9.29
N ASN A 443 -8.20 60.33 -10.03
CA ASN A 443 -6.76 60.51 -9.97
C ASN A 443 -6.18 61.33 -11.14
N GLY A 444 -7.02 61.86 -12.05
CA GLY A 444 -6.59 62.64 -13.21
C GLY A 444 -5.71 61.85 -14.19
N LEU A 445 -5.93 60.53 -14.32
CA LEU A 445 -5.13 59.63 -15.15
C LEU A 445 -5.77 59.39 -16.51
N THR A 446 -4.94 59.22 -17.54
CA THR A 446 -5.37 58.80 -18.88
C THR A 446 -4.95 57.36 -19.17
N SER A 447 -5.58 56.74 -20.17
CA SER A 447 -5.23 55.39 -20.64
C SER A 447 -3.72 55.24 -20.88
N ALA A 448 -3.15 54.13 -20.44
CA ALA A 448 -1.75 53.74 -20.70
C ALA A 448 -1.66 52.57 -21.69
N MET A 449 -2.73 52.32 -22.45
CA MET A 449 -2.81 51.20 -23.40
C MET A 449 -1.83 51.33 -24.59
N ASP A 450 -1.32 52.53 -24.86
CA ASP A 450 -0.31 52.76 -25.90
C ASP A 450 1.04 52.12 -25.53
N GLU A 451 1.36 52.02 -24.24
CA GLU A 451 2.57 51.32 -23.75
C GLU A 451 2.47 49.81 -23.98
N LEU A 452 1.25 49.26 -23.97
CA LEU A 452 1.00 47.85 -24.27
C LEU A 452 1.19 47.57 -25.78
N ALA A 453 0.92 48.57 -26.64
CA ALA A 453 1.07 48.46 -28.10
C ALA A 453 2.55 48.44 -28.56
N GLY A 454 3.48 48.93 -27.74
CA GLY A 454 4.92 48.91 -28.00
C GLY A 454 5.59 47.53 -27.93
N ARG A 455 4.88 46.49 -27.45
CA ARG A 455 5.32 45.09 -27.60
C ARG A 455 5.07 44.65 -29.05
N GLU A 456 6.07 44.84 -29.91
CA GLU A 456 6.05 44.22 -31.24
C GLU A 456 5.78 42.72 -31.14
N LYS A 457 4.77 42.31 -31.92
CA LYS A 457 4.42 40.93 -32.24
C LYS A 457 5.68 40.17 -32.67
N ARG A 458 6.09 39.14 -31.91
CA ARG A 458 6.89 38.05 -32.48
C ARG A 458 6.23 37.61 -33.80
N LYS A 459 6.98 37.74 -34.89
CA LYS A 459 6.55 37.51 -36.28
C LYS A 459 5.58 36.33 -36.39
N ARG A 460 4.34 36.62 -36.80
CA ARG A 460 3.47 35.67 -37.48
C ARG A 460 4.18 35.24 -38.75
N LYS A 461 4.67 33.99 -38.80
CA LYS A 461 4.91 33.31 -40.08
C LYS A 461 3.55 32.97 -40.69
N ASP A 462 3.44 33.30 -41.96
CA ASP A 462 2.34 33.28 -42.92
C ASP A 462 1.08 32.46 -42.64
N LYS A 463 -0.05 33.09 -42.98
CA LYS A 463 -1.37 32.46 -43.16
C LYS A 463 -1.26 31.28 -44.14
N LYS A 464 -1.62 30.08 -43.68
CA LYS A 464 -2.45 29.16 -44.46
C LYS A 464 -3.80 28.98 -43.74
N GLU A 465 -4.80 28.77 -44.56
CA GLU A 465 -6.24 29.02 -44.40
C GLU A 465 -6.93 28.62 -43.09
N LYS A 466 -8.00 29.36 -42.78
CA LYS A 466 -8.96 29.06 -41.72
C LYS A 466 -9.63 27.71 -41.95
N SER A 467 -9.64 26.86 -40.93
CA SER A 467 -10.79 26.01 -40.62
C SER A 467 -11.13 26.09 -39.12
N GLU A 468 -12.30 26.70 -38.88
CA GLU A 468 -13.29 26.54 -37.81
C GLU A 468 -12.94 26.53 -36.29
N LYS A 469 -13.71 27.35 -35.55
CA LYS A 469 -13.78 27.43 -34.08
C LYS A 469 -14.64 26.30 -33.49
N LYS A 470 -14.29 25.94 -32.23
CA LYS A 470 -15.05 25.22 -31.15
C LYS A 470 -14.78 23.69 -31.12
N ILE A 471 -14.74 22.96 -29.99
CA ILE A 471 -15.46 22.99 -28.70
C ILE A 471 -14.54 22.33 -27.63
N LYS A 472 -14.79 22.55 -26.32
CA LYS A 472 -14.28 21.70 -25.21
C LYS A 472 -14.34 20.21 -25.61
N GLY A 473 -13.20 19.60 -25.91
CA GLY A 473 -13.08 18.19 -26.25
C GLY A 473 -11.68 17.72 -25.89
N SER A 474 -11.59 16.79 -24.93
CA SER A 474 -10.33 16.24 -24.42
C SER A 474 -9.41 15.78 -25.56
N SER A 475 -8.08 15.89 -25.39
CA SER A 475 -7.06 15.36 -26.31
C SER A 475 -7.34 13.93 -26.83
N ALA A 476 -8.12 13.15 -26.07
CA ALA A 476 -8.59 11.82 -26.46
C ALA A 476 -9.62 11.82 -27.61
N LEU A 477 -10.50 12.83 -27.72
CA LEU A 477 -11.45 12.95 -28.83
C LEU A 477 -10.76 13.15 -30.17
N LEU A 478 -9.68 13.94 -30.20
CA LEU A 478 -8.83 14.09 -31.38
C LEU A 478 -8.15 12.77 -31.77
N SER A 479 -7.68 11.98 -30.80
CA SER A 479 -7.07 10.66 -31.09
C SER A 479 -8.08 9.71 -31.69
N PHE A 480 -9.30 9.71 -31.14
CA PHE A 480 -10.40 8.88 -31.60
C PHE A 480 -10.85 9.25 -33.02
N GLN A 481 -11.00 10.54 -33.32
CA GLN A 481 -11.36 11.00 -34.67
C GLN A 481 -10.29 10.66 -35.70
N GLU A 482 -9.02 10.88 -35.38
CA GLU A 482 -7.92 10.51 -36.28
C GLU A 482 -7.82 9.00 -36.50
N TYR A 483 -8.10 8.19 -35.48
CA TYR A 483 -8.17 6.73 -35.61
C TYR A 483 -9.34 6.29 -36.49
N LYS A 484 -10.56 6.82 -36.28
CA LYS A 484 -11.72 6.56 -37.15
C LYS A 484 -11.52 7.02 -38.60
N SER A 485 -10.61 7.96 -38.84
CA SER A 485 -10.22 8.37 -40.21
C SER A 485 -9.26 7.38 -40.91
N GLY A 486 -8.91 6.26 -40.28
CA GLY A 486 -8.10 5.19 -40.85
C GLY A 486 -6.60 5.32 -40.61
N LYS A 487 -6.16 6.22 -39.71
CA LYS A 487 -4.75 6.33 -39.32
C LYS A 487 -4.39 5.28 -38.28
N SER A 488 -3.19 4.71 -38.41
CA SER A 488 -2.65 3.81 -37.38
C SER A 488 -2.29 4.58 -36.10
N VAL A 489 -2.24 3.87 -34.98
CA VAL A 489 -1.90 4.44 -33.66
C VAL A 489 -0.53 5.11 -33.68
N GLU A 490 0.44 4.52 -34.38
CA GLU A 490 1.82 5.01 -34.53
C GLU A 490 1.86 6.30 -35.34
N LYS A 491 1.04 6.39 -36.40
CA LYS A 491 0.94 7.58 -37.23
C LYS A 491 0.30 8.74 -36.47
N ILE A 492 -0.76 8.46 -35.70
CA ILE A 492 -1.40 9.44 -34.81
C ILE A 492 -0.41 9.93 -33.76
N ALA A 493 0.35 9.02 -33.14
CA ALA A 493 1.37 9.36 -32.15
C ALA A 493 2.44 10.30 -32.74
N ALA A 494 2.96 9.97 -33.93
CA ALA A 494 3.97 10.78 -34.61
C ALA A 494 3.43 12.16 -35.04
N GLU A 495 2.25 12.22 -35.67
CA GLU A 495 1.66 13.47 -36.16
C GLU A 495 1.26 14.41 -35.01
N ARG A 496 0.90 13.84 -33.86
CA ARG A 496 0.48 14.61 -32.68
C ARG A 496 1.57 14.83 -31.65
N SER A 497 2.80 14.36 -31.90
CA SER A 497 3.92 14.44 -30.96
C SER A 497 3.58 13.85 -29.58
N LEU A 498 2.86 12.73 -29.55
CA LEU A 498 2.47 12.00 -28.34
C LEU A 498 3.12 10.62 -28.33
N SER A 499 3.27 10.00 -27.16
CA SER A 499 3.72 8.61 -27.09
C SER A 499 2.63 7.67 -27.63
N VAL A 500 3.05 6.55 -28.23
CA VAL A 500 2.13 5.48 -28.67
C VAL A 500 1.24 5.01 -27.52
N GLY A 501 1.79 4.89 -26.30
CA GLY A 501 1.04 4.56 -25.09
C GLY A 501 -0.04 5.58 -24.73
N THR A 502 0.21 6.88 -24.94
CA THR A 502 -0.77 7.95 -24.73
C THR A 502 -1.96 7.81 -25.70
N ILE A 503 -1.70 7.44 -26.97
CA ILE A 503 -2.78 7.21 -27.94
C ILE A 503 -3.58 5.95 -27.58
N TYR A 504 -2.94 4.86 -27.16
CA TYR A 504 -3.67 3.69 -26.63
C TYR A 504 -4.52 4.03 -25.41
N GLY A 505 -4.02 4.87 -24.49
CA GLY A 505 -4.78 5.37 -23.35
C GLY A 505 -5.97 6.26 -23.74
N HIS A 506 -5.84 7.04 -24.82
CA HIS A 506 -6.94 7.82 -25.38
C HIS A 506 -8.02 6.93 -26.02
N LEU A 507 -7.61 5.98 -26.87
CA LEU A 507 -8.52 5.09 -27.59
C LEU A 507 -9.20 4.09 -26.64
N GLY A 508 -8.51 3.64 -25.59
CA GLY A 508 -9.08 2.80 -24.53
C GLY A 508 -10.32 3.40 -23.88
N ARG A 509 -10.41 4.73 -23.74
CA ARG A 509 -11.62 5.40 -23.23
C ARG A 509 -12.85 5.18 -24.12
N TYR A 510 -12.64 5.08 -25.44
CA TYR A 510 -13.70 4.84 -26.41
C TYR A 510 -14.01 3.35 -26.57
N VAL A 511 -13.06 2.46 -26.26
CA VAL A 511 -13.33 1.04 -26.07
C VAL A 511 -14.25 0.83 -24.86
N THR A 512 -13.96 1.44 -23.71
CA THR A 512 -14.83 1.33 -22.51
C THR A 512 -16.24 1.88 -22.75
N LYS A 513 -16.39 2.93 -23.55
CA LYS A 513 -17.70 3.49 -23.95
C LYS A 513 -18.42 2.69 -25.04
N GLY A 514 -17.76 1.71 -25.64
CA GLY A 514 -18.30 0.90 -26.74
C GLY A 514 -18.32 1.57 -28.12
N GLU A 515 -17.66 2.72 -28.27
CA GLU A 515 -17.52 3.44 -29.54
C GLU A 515 -16.39 2.87 -30.43
N LEU A 516 -15.46 2.11 -29.82
CA LEU A 516 -14.48 1.26 -30.49
C LEU A 516 -14.63 -0.18 -30.01
N THR A 517 -14.30 -1.12 -30.89
CA THR A 517 -14.21 -2.55 -30.54
C THR A 517 -12.77 -2.90 -30.21
N ALA A 518 -12.56 -3.71 -29.16
CA ALA A 518 -11.21 -4.08 -28.71
C ALA A 518 -10.50 -4.95 -29.75
N GLU A 519 -11.29 -5.66 -30.55
CA GLU A 519 -10.93 -6.50 -31.68
C GLU A 519 -10.21 -5.73 -32.80
N GLU A 520 -10.38 -4.40 -32.85
CA GLU A 520 -9.64 -3.51 -33.76
C GLU A 520 -8.15 -3.37 -33.39
N PHE A 521 -7.78 -3.74 -32.15
CA PHE A 521 -6.43 -3.59 -31.61
C PHE A 521 -5.81 -4.91 -31.16
N VAL A 522 -6.63 -5.85 -30.67
CA VAL A 522 -6.20 -7.15 -30.14
C VAL A 522 -7.09 -8.23 -30.74
N PRO A 523 -6.55 -9.27 -31.40
CA PRO A 523 -7.36 -10.32 -32.00
C PRO A 523 -8.31 -11.00 -31.00
N PRO A 524 -9.53 -11.42 -31.41
CA PRO A 524 -10.52 -12.03 -30.51
C PRO A 524 -10.00 -13.24 -29.71
N GLY A 525 -9.18 -14.09 -30.33
CA GLY A 525 -8.57 -15.24 -29.66
C GLY A 525 -7.59 -14.85 -28.55
N GLU A 526 -6.91 -13.71 -28.71
CA GLU A 526 -5.97 -13.16 -27.73
C GLU A 526 -6.70 -12.42 -26.59
N LEU A 527 -7.85 -11.79 -26.85
CA LEU A 527 -8.71 -11.25 -25.80
C LEU A 527 -9.21 -12.36 -24.85
N GLN A 528 -9.65 -13.50 -25.40
CA GLN A 528 -10.08 -14.65 -24.61
C GLN A 528 -8.92 -15.31 -23.87
N ARG A 529 -7.73 -15.38 -24.49
CA ARG A 529 -6.52 -15.86 -23.83
C ARG A 529 -6.11 -14.97 -22.65
N ALA A 530 -6.14 -13.65 -22.82
CA ALA A 530 -5.86 -12.69 -21.75
C ALA A 530 -6.85 -12.85 -20.59
N LYS A 531 -8.15 -13.02 -20.88
CA LYS A 531 -9.18 -13.30 -19.88
C LYS A 531 -8.91 -14.60 -19.11
N SER A 532 -8.56 -15.68 -19.82
CA SER A 532 -8.20 -16.96 -19.20
C SER A 532 -6.96 -16.89 -18.30
N ILE A 533 -5.96 -16.08 -18.69
CA ILE A 533 -4.77 -15.82 -17.86
C ILE A 533 -5.17 -15.08 -16.59
N LEU A 534 -6.02 -14.07 -16.69
CA LEU A 534 -6.47 -13.28 -15.55
C LEU A 534 -7.31 -14.10 -14.56
N GLU A 535 -8.17 -15.01 -15.05
CA GLU A 535 -9.01 -15.90 -14.23
C GLU A 535 -8.22 -16.99 -13.48
N LYS A 536 -7.04 -17.39 -13.99
CA LYS A 536 -6.19 -18.43 -13.38
C LYS A 536 -5.16 -17.90 -12.39
N THR A 537 -5.13 -16.60 -12.15
CA THR A 537 -4.09 -15.94 -11.36
C THR A 537 -4.71 -15.16 -10.20
N ASP A 538 -4.15 -15.28 -8.99
CA ASP A 538 -4.64 -14.63 -7.75
C ASP A 538 -5.03 -13.15 -7.93
N GLU A 539 -6.17 -12.73 -7.38
CA GLU A 539 -6.79 -11.42 -7.58
C GLU A 539 -5.90 -10.22 -7.17
N ASP A 540 -4.93 -10.42 -6.27
CA ASP A 540 -4.07 -9.37 -5.70
C ASP A 540 -2.93 -8.86 -6.61
N VAL A 541 -2.73 -9.45 -7.79
CA VAL A 541 -1.67 -9.02 -8.73
C VAL A 541 -2.23 -8.12 -9.83
N SER A 542 -1.60 -6.96 -10.07
CA SER A 542 -2.07 -6.00 -11.09
C SER A 542 -2.20 -6.65 -12.49
N ILE A 543 -3.24 -6.27 -13.24
CA ILE A 543 -3.49 -6.74 -14.62
C ILE A 543 -2.24 -6.58 -15.49
N TYR A 544 -1.51 -5.46 -15.32
CA TYR A 544 -0.25 -5.22 -16.03
C TYR A 544 0.81 -6.28 -15.70
N SER A 545 1.03 -6.59 -14.43
CA SER A 545 2.00 -7.62 -14.01
C SER A 545 1.65 -9.02 -14.54
N LYS A 546 0.36 -9.35 -14.64
CA LYS A 546 -0.13 -10.64 -15.15
C LYS A 546 0.02 -10.79 -16.67
N LEU A 547 -0.03 -9.69 -17.42
CA LEU A 547 -0.11 -9.71 -18.88
C LEU A 547 1.15 -9.20 -19.60
N LYS A 548 2.09 -8.53 -18.90
CA LYS A 548 3.30 -7.93 -19.49
C LYS A 548 4.25 -8.92 -20.20
N GLU A 549 4.18 -10.22 -19.89
CA GLU A 549 5.00 -11.24 -20.54
C GLU A 549 4.44 -11.70 -21.90
N HIS A 550 3.19 -11.34 -22.20
CA HIS A 550 2.47 -11.81 -23.38
C HIS A 550 1.95 -10.69 -24.27
N TYR A 551 1.81 -9.47 -23.76
CA TYR A 551 1.19 -8.34 -24.44
C TYR A 551 1.99 -7.06 -24.25
N SER A 552 1.98 -6.19 -25.27
CA SER A 552 2.55 -4.84 -25.18
C SER A 552 1.73 -3.95 -24.24
N GLN A 553 2.34 -2.88 -23.74
CA GLN A 553 1.67 -1.92 -22.87
C GLN A 553 0.41 -1.29 -23.52
N GLY A 554 0.42 -1.12 -24.84
CA GLY A 554 -0.74 -0.64 -25.60
C GLY A 554 -1.89 -1.65 -25.62
N GLU A 555 -1.57 -2.91 -25.91
CA GLU A 555 -2.56 -4.01 -25.91
C GLU A 555 -3.14 -4.25 -24.52
N ILE A 556 -2.31 -4.22 -23.46
CA ILE A 556 -2.76 -4.33 -22.06
C ILE A 556 -3.73 -3.19 -21.70
N THR A 557 -3.49 -1.99 -22.22
CA THR A 557 -4.37 -0.83 -22.02
C THR A 557 -5.74 -1.06 -22.67
N ILE A 558 -5.78 -1.64 -23.88
CA ILE A 558 -7.03 -1.97 -24.57
C ILE A 558 -7.75 -3.16 -23.91
N ILE A 559 -7.03 -4.22 -23.53
CA ILE A 559 -7.57 -5.38 -22.79
C ILE A 559 -8.21 -4.92 -21.48
N SER A 560 -7.54 -4.03 -20.74
CA SER A 560 -8.09 -3.46 -19.50
C SER A 560 -9.35 -2.62 -19.75
N ALA A 561 -9.40 -1.88 -20.85
CA ALA A 561 -10.58 -1.09 -21.23
C ALA A 561 -11.76 -1.97 -21.68
N TRP A 562 -11.47 -3.08 -22.35
CA TRP A 562 -12.44 -4.10 -22.78
C TRP A 562 -13.07 -4.82 -21.59
N LEU A 563 -12.27 -5.27 -20.62
CA LEU A 563 -12.78 -5.92 -19.40
C LEU A 563 -13.68 -4.98 -18.59
N ARG A 564 -13.32 -3.69 -18.48
CA ARG A 564 -14.19 -2.69 -17.82
C ARG A 564 -15.52 -2.51 -18.54
N LYS A 565 -15.56 -2.65 -19.87
CA LYS A 565 -16.78 -2.62 -20.66
C LYS A 565 -17.64 -3.86 -20.42
N GLU A 566 -17.05 -5.05 -20.31
CA GLU A 566 -17.81 -6.27 -19.99
C GLU A 566 -18.43 -6.25 -18.58
N GLN A 567 -17.84 -5.48 -17.67
CA GLN A 567 -18.33 -5.30 -16.29
C GLN A 567 -19.34 -4.14 -16.12
N SER A 568 -19.50 -3.28 -17.13
CA SER A 568 -20.40 -2.11 -17.14
C SER A 568 -21.67 -2.40 -17.93
#